data_AF-A0A022QV86-F1
#
_entry.id   AF-A0A022QV86-F1
#
_cell.length_a   1.000
_cell.length_b   1.000
_cell.length_c   1.000
_cell.angle_alpha   90.00
_cell.angle_beta   90.00
_cell.angle_gamma   90.00
#
_symmetry.space_group_name_H-M   'P 1'
#
loop_
_entity.id
_entity.type
_entity.pdbx_description
1 polymer ?
#
loop_
_entity_poly.entity_id
_entity_poly.type
_entity_poly.pdbx_seq_one_letter_code
_entity_poly.pdbx_strand_id
1 'polypeptide(L)'
;MAQVLTEERTNTFHSFFESWLVEQDHYLEELVSASKRRRVHHPSAADDDDTVLRQKIARVIDHYEQYYRAKSTCAKTDALPMFNPPWRSSLEDAFLWIGGWRPTMAFHLLYSKSGLQLQDKLADLLQGLAAGDLADLSPAQVNQINDLQRATVREEKEISEKLAKQQEKVADTSMVELSNAVTEAMRNPAAAAAVDDGGDGRVAAALAPKEVGLAE
;
A
#
# COMPACT_ATOMS: atom_id res chain seq x y z
N MET A 1 -22.39 -21.77 -2.43
CA MET A 1 -21.18 -22.61 -2.17
C MET A 1 -19.89 -21.90 -2.53
N ALA A 2 -19.73 -21.32 -3.73
CA ALA A 2 -18.51 -20.58 -4.09
C ALA A 2 -18.22 -19.37 -3.17
N GLN A 3 -19.27 -18.60 -2.81
CA GLN A 3 -19.18 -17.45 -1.89
C GLN A 3 -18.75 -17.81 -0.46
N VAL A 4 -19.28 -18.91 0.08
CA VAL A 4 -18.93 -19.38 1.44
C VAL A 4 -17.47 -19.85 1.50
N LEU A 5 -17.01 -20.54 0.45
CA LEU A 5 -15.62 -20.99 0.35
C LEU A 5 -14.64 -19.83 0.14
N THR A 6 -15.05 -18.74 -0.53
CA THR A 6 -14.23 -17.52 -0.63
C THR A 6 -14.16 -16.80 0.72
N GLU A 7 -15.27 -16.69 1.45
CA GLU A 7 -15.33 -16.03 2.76
C GLU A 7 -14.52 -16.76 3.84
N GLU A 8 -14.60 -18.09 3.92
CA GLU A 8 -13.80 -18.89 4.87
C GLU A 8 -12.28 -18.73 4.62
N ARG A 9 -11.88 -18.63 3.34
CA ARG A 9 -10.46 -18.48 2.97
C ARG A 9 -9.93 -17.07 3.17
N THR A 10 -10.75 -16.05 2.90
CA THR A 10 -10.38 -14.67 3.25
C THR A 10 -10.23 -14.52 4.76
N ASN A 11 -11.08 -15.19 5.55
CA ASN A 11 -10.95 -15.22 7.01
C ASN A 11 -9.67 -15.96 7.46
N THR A 12 -9.24 -16.97 6.71
CA THR A 12 -7.98 -17.68 6.98
C THR A 12 -6.75 -16.79 6.73
N PHE A 13 -6.71 -16.06 5.62
CA PHE A 13 -5.59 -15.13 5.39
C PHE A 13 -5.65 -13.90 6.30
N HIS A 14 -6.85 -13.42 6.63
CA HIS A 14 -7.05 -12.32 7.58
C HIS A 14 -6.46 -12.68 8.95
N SER A 15 -6.86 -13.81 9.53
CA SER A 15 -6.33 -14.28 10.82
C SER A 15 -4.81 -14.51 10.79
N PHE A 16 -4.28 -15.03 9.68
CA PHE A 16 -2.84 -15.11 9.45
C PHE A 16 -2.19 -13.71 9.46
N PHE A 17 -2.76 -12.75 8.74
CA PHE A 17 -2.22 -11.39 8.63
C PHE A 17 -2.22 -10.65 9.96
N GLU A 18 -3.29 -10.75 10.74
CA GLU A 18 -3.37 -10.19 12.10
C GLU A 18 -2.28 -10.78 13.01
N SER A 19 -2.11 -12.10 12.99
CA SER A 19 -1.07 -12.77 13.78
C SER A 19 0.33 -12.34 13.31
N TRP A 20 0.52 -12.26 12.00
CA TRP A 20 1.77 -11.81 11.38
C TRP A 20 2.13 -10.36 11.76
N LEU A 21 1.13 -9.47 11.84
CA LEU A 21 1.32 -8.08 12.28
C LEU A 21 1.80 -8.00 13.73
N VAL A 22 1.21 -8.79 14.63
CA VAL A 22 1.63 -8.85 16.05
C VAL A 22 3.09 -9.32 16.16
N GLU A 23 3.46 -10.35 15.40
CA GLU A 23 4.85 -10.83 15.37
C GLU A 23 5.81 -9.81 14.77
N GLN A 24 5.38 -9.08 13.73
CA GLN A 24 6.17 -8.03 13.09
C GLN A 24 6.45 -6.87 14.06
N ASP A 25 5.46 -6.49 14.87
CA ASP A 25 5.63 -5.46 15.91
C ASP A 25 6.62 -5.92 16.99
N HIS A 26 6.50 -7.17 17.45
CA HIS A 26 7.45 -7.76 18.38
C HIS A 26 8.89 -7.75 17.85
N TYR A 27 9.11 -8.13 16.58
CA TYR A 27 10.43 -8.07 15.98
C TYR A 27 10.96 -6.65 15.82
N LEU A 28 10.08 -5.67 15.57
CA LEU A 28 10.46 -4.26 15.53
C LEU A 28 10.96 -3.79 16.91
N GLU A 29 10.24 -4.12 18.00
CA GLU A 29 10.65 -3.79 19.36
C GLU A 29 12.02 -4.42 19.71
N GLU A 30 12.24 -5.68 19.31
CA GLU A 30 13.52 -6.36 19.50
C GLU A 30 14.67 -5.64 18.78
N LEU A 31 14.47 -5.24 17.52
CA LEU A 31 15.47 -4.53 16.71
C LEU A 31 15.75 -3.13 17.26
N VAL A 32 14.72 -2.40 17.66
CA VAL A 32 14.86 -1.07 18.29
C VAL A 32 15.66 -1.21 19.59
N SER A 33 15.35 -2.19 20.42
CA SER A 33 16.05 -2.45 21.67
C SER A 33 17.50 -2.88 21.47
N ALA A 34 17.79 -3.68 20.43
CA ALA A 34 19.15 -4.04 20.03
C ALA A 34 19.94 -2.81 19.53
N SER A 35 19.31 -1.95 18.72
CA SER A 35 19.95 -0.74 18.21
C SER A 35 20.33 0.25 19.32
N LYS A 36 19.47 0.40 20.34
CA LYS A 36 19.73 1.26 21.50
C LYS A 36 20.90 0.75 22.33
N ARG A 37 20.97 -0.56 22.59
CA ARG A 37 22.09 -1.19 23.31
C ARG A 37 23.42 -1.01 22.59
N ARG A 38 23.44 -1.16 21.26
CA ARG A 38 24.65 -0.95 20.45
C ARG A 38 25.20 0.47 20.53
N ARG A 39 24.34 1.48 20.68
CA ARG A 39 24.78 2.88 20.86
C ARG A 39 25.45 3.15 22.21
N VAL A 40 25.20 2.29 23.20
CA VAL A 40 25.69 2.47 24.59
C VAL A 40 26.96 1.64 24.86
N HIS A 41 27.20 0.53 24.17
CA HIS A 41 28.36 -0.34 24.38
C HIS A 41 29.60 0.03 23.52
N HIS A 42 30.78 -0.04 24.13
CA HIS A 42 32.12 0.22 23.54
C HIS A 42 32.62 -1.00 22.71
N PRO A 43 33.51 -0.85 21.70
CA PRO A 43 33.73 -1.84 20.62
C PRO A 43 34.44 -3.15 21.02
N SER A 44 34.70 -3.40 22.31
CA SER A 44 35.39 -4.61 22.78
C SER A 44 34.53 -5.88 22.76
N ALA A 45 33.20 -5.78 22.59
CA ALA A 45 32.26 -6.91 22.49
C ALA A 45 31.56 -6.99 21.11
N ALA A 46 32.08 -6.27 20.12
CA ALA A 46 31.36 -5.98 18.88
C ALA A 46 31.06 -7.20 17.98
N ASP A 47 31.83 -8.28 18.08
CA ASP A 47 31.73 -9.43 17.17
C ASP A 47 30.56 -10.38 17.52
N ASP A 48 30.32 -10.59 18.82
CA ASP A 48 29.20 -11.39 19.33
C ASP A 48 27.86 -10.63 19.16
N ASP A 49 27.86 -9.32 19.47
CA ASP A 49 26.71 -8.44 19.28
C ASP A 49 26.30 -8.29 17.80
N ASP A 50 27.26 -8.26 16.86
CA ASP A 50 26.95 -8.20 15.42
C ASP A 50 26.36 -9.52 14.93
N THR A 51 26.83 -10.66 15.45
CA THR A 51 26.28 -11.99 15.14
C THR A 51 24.83 -12.11 15.61
N VAL A 52 24.54 -11.68 16.84
CA VAL A 52 23.18 -11.67 17.40
C VAL A 52 22.27 -10.73 16.61
N LEU A 53 22.76 -9.55 16.21
CA LEU A 53 21.98 -8.61 15.39
C LEU A 53 21.67 -9.19 14.01
N ARG A 54 22.64 -9.84 13.36
CA ARG A 54 22.43 -10.53 12.07
C ARG A 54 21.36 -11.61 12.16
N GLN A 55 21.34 -12.38 13.25
CA GLN A 55 20.30 -13.38 13.47
C GLN A 55 18.91 -12.75 13.60
N LYS A 56 18.79 -11.61 14.31
CA LYS A 56 17.52 -10.86 14.40
C LYS A 56 17.06 -10.32 13.05
N ILE A 57 17.98 -9.75 12.27
CA ILE A 57 17.68 -9.28 10.91
C ILE A 57 17.24 -10.44 10.02
N ALA A 58 17.94 -11.58 10.06
CA ALA A 58 17.57 -12.77 9.29
C ALA A 58 16.16 -13.27 9.65
N ARG A 59 15.78 -13.24 10.94
CA ARG A 59 14.43 -13.58 11.38
C ARG A 59 13.37 -12.65 10.79
N VAL A 60 13.64 -11.35 10.74
CA VAL A 60 12.71 -10.38 10.12
C VAL A 60 12.57 -10.62 8.62
N ILE A 61 13.68 -10.90 7.93
CA ILE A 61 13.66 -11.21 6.49
C ILE A 61 12.81 -12.47 6.25
N ASP A 62 13.03 -13.54 7.02
CA ASP A 62 12.25 -14.77 6.93
C ASP A 62 10.75 -14.51 7.21
N HIS A 63 10.44 -13.65 8.18
CA HIS A 63 9.06 -13.24 8.47
C HIS A 63 8.38 -12.56 7.27
N TYR A 64 9.08 -11.66 6.58
CA TYR A 64 8.57 -11.06 5.33
C TYR A 64 8.44 -12.08 4.21
N GLU A 65 9.38 -13.02 4.07
CA GLU A 65 9.24 -14.10 3.10
C GLU A 65 8.00 -14.96 3.35
N GLN A 66 7.72 -15.29 4.61
CA GLN A 66 6.52 -16.02 5.00
C GLN A 66 5.25 -15.28 4.59
N TYR A 67 5.18 -13.96 4.83
CA TYR A 67 4.08 -13.12 4.36
C TYR A 67 3.87 -13.21 2.85
N TYR A 68 4.94 -13.03 2.06
CA TYR A 68 4.83 -13.08 0.60
C TYR A 68 4.49 -14.48 0.08
N ARG A 69 4.97 -15.55 0.73
CA ARG A 69 4.58 -16.94 0.40
C ARG A 69 3.11 -17.19 0.67
N ALA A 70 2.60 -16.78 1.84
CA ALA A 70 1.19 -16.91 2.18
C ALA A 70 0.32 -16.11 1.19
N LYS A 71 0.69 -14.85 0.94
CA LYS A 71 0.00 -13.96 -0.01
C LYS A 71 -0.01 -14.52 -1.43
N SER A 72 1.12 -15.05 -1.90
CA SER A 72 1.23 -15.68 -3.22
C SER A 72 0.32 -16.91 -3.33
N THR A 73 0.24 -17.73 -2.28
CA THR A 73 -0.62 -18.93 -2.25
C THR A 73 -2.09 -18.55 -2.33
N CYS A 74 -2.51 -17.52 -1.60
CA CYS A 74 -3.86 -16.98 -1.69
C CYS A 74 -4.14 -16.41 -3.08
N ALA A 75 -3.25 -15.57 -3.61
CA ALA A 75 -3.41 -14.94 -4.92
C ALA A 75 -3.48 -15.92 -6.09
N LYS A 76 -2.75 -17.05 -6.02
CA LYS A 76 -2.82 -18.12 -7.03
C LYS A 76 -4.18 -18.83 -7.06
N THR A 77 -4.88 -18.82 -5.94
CA THR A 77 -6.21 -19.43 -5.82
C THR A 77 -7.30 -18.43 -6.20
N ASP A 78 -7.23 -17.22 -5.62
CA ASP A 78 -8.10 -16.10 -5.94
C ASP A 78 -7.37 -14.78 -5.66
N ALA A 79 -7.16 -13.99 -6.71
CA ALA A 79 -6.47 -12.72 -6.61
C ALA A 79 -7.38 -11.57 -6.15
N LEU A 80 -8.71 -11.69 -6.30
CA LEU A 80 -9.63 -10.58 -6.05
C LEU A 80 -9.60 -10.08 -4.60
N PRO A 81 -9.62 -10.94 -3.56
CA PRO A 81 -9.56 -10.48 -2.19
C PRO A 81 -8.24 -9.83 -1.80
N MET A 82 -7.17 -10.02 -2.58
CA MET A 82 -5.88 -9.38 -2.33
C MET A 82 -5.84 -7.91 -2.79
N PHE A 83 -6.77 -7.53 -3.67
CA PHE A 83 -6.89 -6.14 -4.16
C PHE A 83 -7.84 -5.29 -3.32
N ASN A 84 -8.83 -5.91 -2.68
CA ASN A 84 -9.72 -5.23 -1.73
C ASN A 84 -9.92 -6.08 -0.45
N PRO A 85 -8.87 -6.25 0.36
CA PRO A 85 -8.96 -7.01 1.59
C PRO A 85 -9.72 -6.24 2.68
N PRO A 86 -10.63 -6.89 3.44
CA PRO A 86 -11.37 -6.23 4.51
C PRO A 86 -10.51 -5.80 5.71
N TRP A 87 -9.25 -6.25 5.77
CA TRP A 87 -8.30 -5.95 6.84
C TRP A 87 -7.29 -4.86 6.49
N ARG A 88 -7.39 -4.22 5.31
CA ARG A 88 -6.60 -3.03 5.01
C ARG A 88 -7.20 -1.80 5.67
N SER A 89 -6.32 -0.94 6.14
CA SER A 89 -6.67 0.41 6.56
C SER A 89 -6.94 1.30 5.36
N SER A 90 -7.74 2.35 5.57
CA SER A 90 -7.98 3.40 4.56
C SER A 90 -6.69 4.08 4.08
N LEU A 91 -5.68 4.15 4.95
CA LEU A 91 -4.35 4.66 4.62
C LEU A 91 -3.62 3.74 3.64
N GLU A 92 -3.66 2.42 3.86
CA GLU A 92 -3.05 1.45 2.94
C GLU A 92 -3.75 1.45 1.58
N ASP A 93 -5.07 1.62 1.55
CA ASP A 93 -5.82 1.77 0.30
C ASP A 93 -5.45 3.08 -0.43
N ALA A 94 -5.29 4.18 0.30
CA ALA A 94 -4.78 5.42 -0.25
C ALA A 94 -3.34 5.28 -0.78
N PHE A 95 -2.48 4.52 -0.11
CA PHE A 95 -1.13 4.22 -0.61
C PHE A 95 -1.14 3.32 -1.84
N LEU A 96 -2.05 2.34 -1.92
CA LEU A 96 -2.23 1.54 -3.14
C LEU A 96 -2.69 2.42 -4.31
N TRP A 97 -3.56 3.39 -4.02
CA TRP A 97 -3.97 4.42 -4.97
C TRP A 97 -2.77 5.27 -5.40
N ILE A 98 -2.05 5.90 -4.47
CA ILE A 98 -0.90 6.77 -4.80
C ILE A 98 0.21 5.98 -5.51
N GLY A 99 0.43 4.72 -5.12
CA GLY A 99 1.42 3.81 -5.69
C GLY A 99 1.12 3.34 -7.12
N GLY A 100 0.01 3.77 -7.71
CA GLY A 100 -0.27 3.60 -9.14
C GLY A 100 -1.11 2.38 -9.51
N TRP A 101 -1.62 1.60 -8.54
CA TRP A 101 -2.60 0.57 -8.84
C TRP A 101 -3.99 1.20 -8.96
N ARG A 102 -4.35 1.58 -10.18
CA ARG A 102 -5.70 2.03 -10.55
C ARG A 102 -6.55 0.84 -10.98
N PRO A 103 -7.82 0.70 -10.53
CA PRO A 103 -8.70 -0.38 -10.99
C PRO A 103 -8.83 -0.46 -12.52
N THR A 104 -8.70 0.67 -13.22
CA THR A 104 -8.64 0.72 -14.69
C THR A 104 -7.53 -0.18 -15.29
N MET A 105 -6.43 -0.41 -14.57
CA MET A 105 -5.34 -1.30 -14.99
C MET A 105 -5.79 -2.75 -15.20
N ALA A 106 -6.78 -3.24 -14.45
CA ALA A 106 -7.31 -4.59 -14.63
C ALA A 106 -7.93 -4.76 -16.03
N PHE A 107 -8.63 -3.74 -16.55
CA PHE A 107 -9.21 -3.75 -17.89
C PHE A 107 -8.12 -3.70 -18.97
N HIS A 108 -7.06 -2.92 -18.76
CA HIS A 108 -5.91 -2.90 -19.67
C HIS A 108 -5.23 -4.27 -19.77
N LEU A 109 -5.04 -4.95 -18.64
CA LEU A 109 -4.50 -6.31 -18.60
C LEU A 109 -5.42 -7.31 -19.29
N LEU A 110 -6.74 -7.21 -19.05
CA LEU A 110 -7.74 -8.04 -19.70
C LEU A 110 -7.67 -7.91 -21.22
N TYR A 111 -7.75 -6.68 -21.76
CA TYR A 111 -7.70 -6.46 -23.21
C TYR A 111 -6.36 -6.87 -23.82
N SER A 112 -5.25 -6.60 -23.14
CA SER A 112 -3.93 -7.01 -23.59
C SER A 112 -3.84 -8.54 -23.67
N LYS A 113 -4.29 -9.25 -22.63
CA LYS A 113 -4.24 -10.71 -22.59
C LYS A 113 -5.20 -11.34 -23.60
N SER A 114 -6.44 -10.83 -23.71
CA SER A 114 -7.41 -11.25 -24.73
C SER A 114 -6.87 -11.08 -26.13
N GLY A 115 -6.24 -9.92 -26.43
CA GLY A 115 -5.66 -9.66 -27.75
C GLY A 115 -4.53 -10.63 -28.09
N LEU A 116 -3.64 -10.92 -27.14
CA LEU A 116 -2.57 -11.91 -27.32
C LEU A 116 -3.12 -13.31 -27.57
N GLN A 117 -4.09 -13.76 -26.76
CA GLN A 117 -4.69 -15.09 -26.91
C GLN A 117 -5.48 -15.22 -28.22
N LEU A 118 -6.19 -14.17 -28.62
CA LEU A 118 -6.88 -14.12 -29.90
C LEU A 118 -5.92 -14.24 -31.07
N GLN A 119 -4.76 -13.58 -30.99
CA GLN A 119 -3.73 -13.67 -32.03
C GLN A 119 -3.15 -15.09 -32.13
N ASP A 120 -2.84 -15.71 -30.99
CA ASP A 120 -2.26 -17.05 -30.93
C ASP A 120 -3.20 -18.13 -31.48
N LYS A 121 -4.51 -17.98 -31.27
CA LYS A 121 -5.55 -18.96 -31.62
C LYS A 121 -6.48 -18.53 -32.75
N LEU A 122 -6.10 -17.52 -33.53
CA LEU A 122 -6.94 -16.97 -34.59
C LEU A 122 -7.34 -18.03 -35.63
N ALA A 123 -6.42 -18.93 -35.98
CA ALA A 123 -6.68 -19.99 -36.95
C ALA A 123 -7.73 -21.00 -36.44
N ASP A 124 -7.65 -21.38 -35.17
CA ASP A 124 -8.59 -22.31 -34.53
C ASP A 124 -9.98 -21.66 -34.40
N LEU A 125 -10.02 -20.38 -34.06
CA LEU A 125 -11.26 -19.61 -33.91
C LEU A 125 -11.98 -19.42 -35.25
N LEU A 126 -11.24 -19.19 -36.34
CA LEU A 126 -11.79 -19.15 -37.71
C LEU A 126 -12.35 -20.51 -38.17
N GLN A 127 -11.87 -21.62 -37.59
CA GLN A 127 -12.42 -22.96 -37.80
C GLN A 127 -13.61 -23.27 -36.87
N GLY A 128 -14.03 -22.31 -36.04
CA GLY A 128 -15.15 -22.45 -35.11
C GLY A 128 -14.82 -23.24 -33.84
N LEU A 129 -13.53 -23.45 -33.54
CA LEU A 129 -13.10 -24.10 -32.30
C LEU A 129 -13.00 -23.05 -31.20
N ALA A 130 -13.68 -23.29 -30.08
CA ALA A 130 -13.54 -22.45 -28.89
C ALA A 130 -12.14 -22.64 -28.28
N ALA A 131 -11.43 -21.54 -28.06
CA ALA A 131 -10.11 -21.50 -27.45
C ALA A 131 -10.10 -21.89 -25.96
N GLY A 132 -11.26 -21.78 -25.29
CA GLY A 132 -11.44 -21.98 -23.84
C GLY A 132 -10.77 -20.90 -22.99
N ASP A 133 -10.42 -19.75 -23.57
CA ASP A 133 -9.71 -18.66 -22.89
C ASP A 133 -10.31 -17.28 -23.21
N LEU A 134 -9.59 -16.18 -22.91
CA LEU A 134 -10.11 -14.82 -23.06
C LEU A 134 -10.22 -14.37 -24.53
N ALA A 135 -9.84 -15.21 -25.50
CA ALA A 135 -10.10 -14.98 -26.92
C ALA A 135 -11.58 -15.20 -27.28
N ASP A 136 -12.31 -16.02 -26.51
CA ASP A 136 -13.69 -16.41 -26.78
C ASP A 136 -14.74 -15.44 -26.19
N LEU A 137 -14.33 -14.22 -25.81
CA LEU A 137 -15.25 -13.25 -25.23
C LEU A 137 -16.35 -12.88 -26.24
N SER A 138 -17.60 -13.17 -25.87
CA SER A 138 -18.75 -12.82 -26.70
C SER A 138 -18.94 -11.30 -26.79
N PRO A 139 -19.58 -10.79 -27.86
CA PRO A 139 -19.86 -9.35 -27.99
C PRO A 139 -20.64 -8.77 -26.80
N ALA A 140 -21.55 -9.56 -26.21
CA ALA A 140 -22.29 -9.15 -25.02
C ALA A 140 -21.38 -8.99 -23.79
N GLN A 141 -20.43 -9.91 -23.58
CA GLN A 141 -19.45 -9.81 -22.50
C GLN A 141 -18.51 -8.63 -22.71
N VAL A 142 -18.04 -8.39 -23.93
CA VAL A 142 -17.20 -7.22 -24.25
C VAL A 142 -17.94 -5.91 -23.97
N ASN A 143 -19.23 -5.82 -24.31
CA ASN A 143 -20.04 -4.64 -23.97
C ASN A 143 -20.19 -4.45 -22.46
N GLN A 144 -20.45 -5.52 -21.70
CA GLN A 144 -20.49 -5.45 -20.24
C GLN A 144 -19.15 -5.00 -19.63
N ILE A 145 -18.03 -5.47 -20.17
CA ILE A 145 -16.68 -5.06 -19.75
C ILE A 145 -16.46 -3.56 -20.06
N ASN A 146 -16.91 -3.08 -21.22
CA ASN A 146 -16.80 -1.67 -21.61
C ASN A 146 -17.64 -0.75 -20.70
N ASP A 147 -18.87 -1.13 -20.39
CA ASP A 147 -19.72 -0.40 -19.45
C ASP A 147 -19.10 -0.42 -18.03
N LEU A 148 -18.59 -1.60 -17.65
CA LEU A 148 -17.60 -1.89 -16.62
C LEU A 148 -16.59 -0.75 -16.43
N GLN A 149 -15.69 -0.70 -17.40
CA GLN A 149 -14.55 0.19 -17.45
C GLN A 149 -14.99 1.66 -17.41
N ARG A 150 -16.06 2.03 -18.12
CA ARG A 150 -16.55 3.41 -18.14
C ARG A 150 -17.01 3.87 -16.76
N ALA A 151 -17.73 3.01 -16.04
CA ALA A 151 -18.12 3.29 -14.67
C ALA A 151 -16.89 3.42 -13.78
N THR A 152 -15.95 2.47 -13.85
CA THR A 152 -14.72 2.49 -13.06
C THR A 152 -13.88 3.76 -13.28
N VAL A 153 -13.69 4.18 -14.53
CA VAL A 153 -12.92 5.40 -14.86
C VAL A 153 -13.56 6.65 -14.25
N ARG A 154 -14.90 6.72 -14.21
CA ARG A 154 -15.61 7.84 -13.59
C ARG A 154 -15.39 7.87 -12.08
N GLU A 155 -15.58 6.74 -11.40
CA GLU A 155 -15.36 6.63 -9.95
C GLU A 155 -13.89 6.93 -9.59
N GLU A 156 -12.95 6.43 -10.40
CA GLU A 156 -11.52 6.69 -10.22
C GLU A 156 -11.17 8.18 -10.34
N LYS A 157 -11.78 8.86 -11.31
CA LYS A 157 -11.61 10.30 -11.45
C LYS A 157 -12.16 11.03 -10.23
N GLU A 158 -13.34 10.66 -9.75
CA GLU A 158 -13.94 11.27 -8.55
C GLU A 158 -13.06 11.10 -7.30
N ILE A 159 -12.55 9.89 -7.06
CA ILE A 159 -11.64 9.62 -5.93
C ILE A 159 -10.36 10.45 -6.07
N SER A 160 -9.78 10.52 -7.27
CA SER A 160 -8.57 11.30 -7.53
C SER A 160 -8.79 12.80 -7.30
N GLU A 161 -9.95 13.34 -7.69
CA GLU A 161 -10.33 14.72 -7.44
C GLU A 161 -10.54 15.00 -5.94
N LYS A 162 -11.18 14.09 -5.20
CA LYS A 162 -11.33 14.19 -3.73
C LYS A 162 -9.97 14.19 -3.04
N LEU A 163 -9.07 13.29 -3.43
CA LEU A 163 -7.70 13.23 -2.89
C LEU A 163 -6.92 14.50 -3.20
N ALA A 164 -7.01 15.04 -4.42
CA ALA A 164 -6.35 16.28 -4.79
C ALA A 164 -6.83 17.46 -3.93
N LYS A 165 -8.15 17.57 -3.67
CA LYS A 165 -8.70 18.59 -2.76
C LYS A 165 -8.18 18.46 -1.33
N GLN A 166 -8.06 17.23 -0.83
CA GLN A 166 -7.49 17.01 0.52
C GLN A 166 -6.00 17.36 0.56
N GLN A 167 -5.24 17.01 -0.48
CA GLN A 167 -3.82 17.38 -0.60
C GLN A 167 -3.63 18.90 -0.65
N GLU A 168 -4.48 19.62 -1.39
CA GLU A 168 -4.47 21.09 -1.44
C GLU A 168 -4.71 21.72 -0.06
N LYS A 169 -5.70 21.21 0.70
CA LYS A 169 -5.96 21.69 2.08
C LYS A 169 -4.78 21.44 3.02
N VAL A 170 -4.12 20.29 2.89
CA VAL A 170 -2.95 19.97 3.71
C VAL A 170 -1.77 20.87 3.34
N ALA A 171 -1.56 21.15 2.05
CA ALA A 171 -0.47 21.98 1.53
C ALA A 171 -0.80 23.48 1.41
N ASP A 172 -1.49 24.05 2.41
CA ASP A 172 -1.86 25.46 2.43
C ASP A 172 -0.71 26.41 2.79
N THR A 173 -0.99 27.72 2.73
CA THR A 173 -0.04 28.79 3.04
C THR A 173 0.61 28.64 4.42
N SER A 174 -0.12 28.15 5.42
CA SER A 174 0.42 27.97 6.77
C SER A 174 1.53 26.91 6.82
N MET A 175 1.39 25.82 6.06
CA MET A 175 2.44 24.81 5.94
C MET A 175 3.67 25.32 5.17
N VAL A 176 3.46 26.16 4.17
CA VAL A 176 4.56 26.82 3.44
C VAL A 176 5.34 27.78 4.35
N GLU A 177 4.63 28.58 5.14
CA GLU A 177 5.24 29.48 6.13
C GLU A 177 6.03 28.71 7.18
N LEU A 178 5.49 27.60 7.69
CA LEU A 178 6.19 26.71 8.62
C LEU A 178 7.44 26.09 7.98
N SER A 179 7.36 25.61 6.74
CA SER A 179 8.51 25.07 6.00
C SER A 179 9.61 26.11 5.82
N ASN A 180 9.25 27.35 5.49
CA ASN A 180 10.21 28.45 5.37
C ASN A 180 10.85 28.78 6.72
N ALA A 181 10.06 28.84 7.79
CA ALA A 181 10.56 29.08 9.14
C ALA A 181 11.54 27.99 9.61
N VAL A 182 11.24 26.71 9.35
CA VAL A 182 12.14 25.58 9.64
C VAL A 182 13.43 25.69 8.83
N THR A 183 13.33 26.03 7.54
CA THR A 183 14.49 26.19 6.66
C THR A 183 15.38 27.35 7.12
N GLU A 184 14.79 28.45 7.56
CA GLU A 184 15.51 29.60 8.09
C GLU A 184 16.18 29.29 9.43
N ALA A 185 15.52 28.55 10.32
CA ALA A 185 16.08 28.08 11.58
C ALA A 185 17.27 27.14 11.37
N MET A 186 17.20 26.24 10.37
CA MET A 186 18.33 25.37 9.99
C MET A 186 19.50 26.17 9.41
N ARG A 187 19.24 27.27 8.71
CA ARG A 187 20.26 28.13 8.11
C ARG A 187 20.94 29.05 9.14
N ASN A 188 20.25 29.39 10.24
CA ASN A 188 20.74 30.33 11.24
C ASN A 188 20.47 29.87 12.69
N PRO A 189 21.20 28.86 13.20
CA PRO A 189 20.89 28.19 14.47
C PRO A 189 21.01 29.08 15.72
N ALA A 190 21.76 30.19 15.65
CA ALA A 190 21.90 31.14 16.76
C ALA A 190 20.63 31.98 17.02
N ALA A 191 19.76 32.15 16.02
CA ALA A 191 18.48 32.86 16.17
C ALA A 191 17.34 31.93 16.64
N ALA A 192 17.48 30.61 16.44
CA ALA A 192 16.46 29.62 16.79
C ALA A 192 16.33 29.40 18.32
N ALA A 193 17.42 29.55 19.07
CA ALA A 193 17.43 29.37 20.54
C ALA A 193 16.62 30.42 21.32
N ALA A 194 16.17 31.51 20.67
CA ALA A 194 15.30 32.52 21.27
C ALA A 194 13.80 32.29 20.99
N VAL A 195 13.44 31.25 20.24
CA VAL A 195 12.07 31.01 19.70
C VAL A 195 11.45 29.69 20.21
N ASP A 196 12.17 28.95 21.05
CA ASP A 196 11.85 27.56 21.47
C ASP A 196 10.49 27.42 22.19
N ASP A 197 9.98 28.46 22.84
CA ASP A 197 8.67 28.43 23.54
C ASP A 197 7.47 28.71 22.60
N GLY A 198 7.68 29.34 21.45
CA GLY A 198 6.61 29.76 20.52
C GLY A 198 6.45 28.89 19.27
N GLY A 199 7.44 28.06 18.95
CA GLY A 199 7.46 27.22 17.75
C GLY A 199 6.44 26.08 17.79
N ASP A 200 6.36 25.39 18.94
CA ASP A 200 5.47 24.24 19.14
C ASP A 200 3.99 24.66 19.08
N GLY A 201 3.64 25.80 19.68
CA GLY A 201 2.30 26.37 19.61
C GLY A 201 1.86 26.79 18.19
N ARG A 202 2.80 27.26 17.35
CA ARG A 202 2.54 27.62 15.95
C ARG A 202 2.30 26.39 15.08
N VAL A 203 3.05 25.32 15.31
CA VAL A 203 2.87 24.03 14.63
C VAL A 203 1.54 23.41 15.04
N ALA A 204 1.25 23.35 16.35
CA ALA A 204 -0.02 22.84 16.85
C ALA A 204 -1.22 23.63 16.32
N ALA A 205 -1.13 24.97 16.26
CA ALA A 205 -2.19 25.82 15.71
C ALA A 205 -2.42 25.63 14.21
N ALA A 206 -1.37 25.30 13.44
CA ALA A 206 -1.49 25.00 12.01
C ALA A 206 -2.03 23.58 11.74
N LEU A 207 -1.77 22.63 12.64
CA LEU A 207 -2.22 21.24 12.53
C LEU A 207 -3.65 21.02 13.03
N ALA A 208 -4.07 21.70 14.10
CA ALA A 208 -5.40 21.56 14.69
C ALA A 208 -6.59 21.70 13.72
N PRO A 209 -6.64 22.67 12.79
CA PRO A 209 -7.74 22.75 11.81
C PRO A 209 -7.65 21.69 10.71
N LYS A 210 -6.50 21.06 10.51
CA LYS A 210 -6.27 20.03 9.47
C LYS A 210 -6.65 18.63 9.95
N GLU A 211 -6.53 18.35 11.24
CA GLU A 211 -6.95 17.07 11.84
C GLU A 211 -8.46 16.85 11.79
N VAL A 212 -9.24 17.93 11.91
CA VAL A 212 -10.72 17.88 11.83
C VAL A 212 -11.21 17.51 10.43
N GLY A 213 -10.45 17.85 9.38
CA GLY A 213 -10.79 17.53 7.98
C GLY A 213 -10.46 16.09 7.55
N LEU A 214 -9.80 15.30 8.40
CA LEU A 214 -9.41 13.91 8.15
C LEU A 214 -10.40 12.88 8.72
N ALA A 215 -11.43 13.33 9.45
CA ALA A 215 -12.41 12.48 10.13
C ALA A 215 -13.72 12.24 9.34
N GLU A 216 -13.84 12.74 8.11
CA GLU A 216 -14.94 12.47 7.17
C GLU A 216 -14.51 11.50 6.06
#